data_AF-A0A7W1SPJ8-F1
#
_entry.id   AF-A0A7W1SPJ8-F1
#
_cell.length_a   1.000
_cell.length_b   1.000
_cell.length_c   1.000
_cell.angle_alpha   90.00
_cell.angle_beta   90.00
_cell.angle_gamma   90.00
#
_symmetry.space_group_name_H-M   'P 1'
#
loop_
_entity.id
_entity.type
_entity.pdbx_description
1 polymer ?
#
loop_
_entity_poly.entity_id
_entity_poly.type
_entity_poly.pdbx_seq_one_letter_code
_entity_poly.pdbx_strand_id
1 'polypeptide(L)' 'LPAELPRDASSGFGRDLIRHIIPCLIGEGPKEIIENATIAKNGAITERFKYLEDWVA' A
#
# COMPACT_ATOMS: atom_id res chain seq x y z
N LEU A 1 10.32 -11.01 14.91
CA LEU A 1 9.29 -10.14 14.28
C LEU A 1 9.85 -8.74 14.08
N PRO A 2 9.46 -7.96 13.05
CA PRO A 2 9.96 -6.58 12.83
C PRO A 2 9.74 -5.65 14.04
N ALA A 3 8.87 -6.03 14.97
CA ALA A 3 8.65 -5.32 16.24
C ALA A 3 9.71 -5.58 17.34
N GLU A 4 10.70 -6.47 17.15
CA GLU A 4 11.72 -6.74 18.16
C GLU A 4 12.76 -5.60 18.29
N LEU A 5 12.98 -4.84 17.21
CA LEU A 5 13.82 -3.63 17.18
C LEU A 5 13.13 -2.56 16.33
N PRO A 6 12.26 -1.72 16.93
CA PRO A 6 11.39 -0.78 16.20
C PRO A 6 12.15 0.15 15.25
N ARG A 7 13.36 0.58 15.65
CA ARG A 7 14.18 1.53 14.88
C ARG A 7 14.70 0.93 13.57
N ASP A 8 15.00 -0.37 13.57
CA ASP A 8 15.53 -1.07 12.41
C ASP A 8 14.43 -1.39 11.41
N ALA A 9 13.21 -1.68 11.90
CA ALA A 9 12.03 -1.87 11.06
C ALA A 9 11.59 -0.58 10.35
N SER A 10 11.54 0.56 11.03
CA SER A 10 11.19 1.83 10.37
C SER A 10 12.20 2.22 9.29
N SER A 11 13.49 2.03 9.57
CA SER A 11 14.56 2.34 8.62
C SER A 11 14.56 1.38 7.41
N GLY A 12 14.30 0.09 7.65
CA GLY A 12 14.14 -0.91 6.59
C GLY A 12 12.94 -0.61 5.69
N PHE A 13 11.77 -0.41 6.30
CA PHE A 13 10.56 -0.04 5.59
C PHE A 13 10.74 1.23 4.74
N GLY A 14 11.36 2.28 5.30
CA GLY A 14 11.60 3.52 4.57
C GLY A 14 12.49 3.32 3.33
N ARG A 15 13.54 2.51 3.44
CA ARG A 15 14.40 2.17 2.28
C ARG A 15 13.62 1.41 1.20
N ASP A 16 12.80 0.44 1.60
CA ASP A 16 12.04 -0.36 0.65
C ASP A 16 10.91 0.45 -0.01
N LEU A 17 10.24 1.33 0.75
CA LEU A 17 9.24 2.26 0.24
C LEU A 17 9.85 3.16 -0.84
N ILE A 18 11.00 3.78 -0.56
CA ILE A 18 11.68 4.67 -1.52
C ILE A 18 12.12 3.90 -2.77
N ARG A 19 12.73 2.73 -2.58
CA ARG A 19 13.30 1.95 -3.68
C ARG A 19 12.24 1.34 -4.59
N HIS A 20 11.13 0.84 -4.02
CA HIS A 20 10.19 0.00 -4.75
C HIS A 20 8.82 0.67 -4.97
N ILE A 21 8.33 1.46 -4.01
CA ILE A 21 6.96 1.96 -4.03
C ILE A 21 6.87 3.37 -4.63
N ILE A 22 7.81 4.27 -4.32
CA ILE A 22 7.83 5.63 -4.87
C ILE A 22 7.80 5.63 -6.41
N PRO A 23 8.60 4.82 -7.15
CA PRO A 23 8.52 4.77 -8.60
C PRO A 23 7.12 4.41 -9.11
N CYS A 24 6.45 3.48 -8.44
CA CYS A 24 5.09 3.06 -8.79
C CYS A 24 4.07 4.19 -8.58
N LEU A 25 4.25 5.03 -7.57
CA LEU A 25 3.37 6.16 -7.26
C LEU A 25 3.50 7.32 -8.25
N ILE A 26 4.72 7.59 -8.75
CA ILE A 26 4.98 8.69 -9.69
C ILE A 26 4.84 8.28 -11.16
N GLY A 27 4.44 7.03 -11.43
CA GLY A 27 4.20 6.51 -12.78
C GLY A 27 5.45 6.01 -13.52
N GLU A 28 6.57 5.86 -12.82
CA GLU A 28 7.82 5.32 -13.34
C GLU A 28 7.99 3.81 -13.07
N GLY A 29 7.05 3.21 -12.32
CA GLY A 29 7.04 1.78 -11.97
C GLY A 29 5.79 1.04 -12.47
N PRO A 30 5.69 -0.28 -12.18
CA PRO A 30 4.54 -1.11 -12.57
C PRO A 30 3.23 -0.59 -11.98
N LYS A 31 2.22 -0.41 -12.84
CA LYS A 31 0.91 0.11 -12.42
C LYS A 31 0.11 -0.89 -11.59
N GLU A 32 0.28 -2.20 -11.83
CA GLU A 32 -0.51 -3.22 -11.11
C GLU A 32 -0.23 -3.21 -9.60
N ILE A 33 0.94 -2.74 -9.16
CA ILE A 33 1.29 -2.64 -7.74
C ILE A 33 0.34 -1.67 -7.04
N ILE A 34 0.12 -0.49 -7.61
CA ILE A 34 -0.77 0.52 -7.03
C ILE A 34 -2.22 0.05 -7.13
N GLU A 35 -2.63 -0.54 -8.26
CA GLU A 35 -3.99 -1.07 -8.43
C GLU A 35 -4.32 -2.13 -7.39
N ASN A 36 -3.40 -3.07 -7.14
CA ASN A 36 -3.59 -4.11 -6.13
C ASN A 36 -3.55 -3.57 -4.69
N ALA A 37 -2.79 -2.50 -4.44
CA ALA A 37 -2.71 -1.85 -3.13
C ALA A 37 -3.87 -0.87 -2.86
N THR A 38 -4.62 -0.45 -3.88
CA THR A 38 -5.70 0.53 -3.74
C THR A 38 -7.00 -0.12 -3.25
N ILE A 39 -7.30 0.05 -1.97
CA ILE A 39 -8.51 -0.48 -1.32
C ILE A 39 -9.76 0.35 -1.66
N ALA A 40 -9.64 1.67 -1.67
CA ALA A 40 -10.73 2.60 -1.96
C ALA A 40 -10.30 3.64 -2.98
N LYS A 41 -11.22 4.02 -3.87
CA LYS A 41 -11.00 5.02 -4.92
C LYS A 41 -12.29 5.78 -5.17
N ASN A 42 -12.18 7.11 -5.29
CA ASN A 42 -13.31 8.00 -5.58
C ASN A 42 -14.51 7.83 -4.61
N GLY A 43 -14.22 7.63 -3.32
CA GLY A 43 -15.26 7.49 -2.29
C GLY A 43 -15.94 6.12 -2.21
N ALA A 44 -15.49 5.13 -2.99
CA ALA A 44 -16.02 3.77 -2.95
C ALA A 44 -14.90 2.74 -2.72
N ILE A 45 -15.27 1.60 -2.11
CA ILE A 45 -14.41 0.43 -2.01
C ILE A 45 -14.25 -0.20 -3.40
N THR A 46 -13.04 -0.64 -3.74
CA THR A 46 -12.79 -1.28 -5.04
C THR A 46 -13.31 -2.73 -5.04
N GLU A 47 -13.63 -3.29 -6.21
CA GLU A 47 -14.31 -4.59 -6.34
C GLU A 47 -13.61 -5.73 -5.58
N ARG A 48 -12.27 -5.74 -5.54
CA ARG A 48 -11.48 -6.75 -4.82
C ARG A 48 -11.78 -6.77 -3.32
N PHE A 49 -12.14 -5.61 -2.75
CA PHE A 49 -12.38 -5.43 -1.32
C PHE A 49 -13.86 -5.25 -1.00
N LYS A 50 -14.76 -5.53 -1.95
CA LYS A 50 -16.21 -5.34 -1.79
C LYS A 50 -16.81 -6.03 -0.56
N TYR A 51 -16.22 -7.12 -0.10
CA TYR A 51 -16.61 -7.78 1.16
C TYR A 51 -16.45 -6.90 2.42
N LEU A 52 -15.76 -5.76 2.32
CA LEU A 52 -15.60 -4.77 3.38
C LEU A 52 -16.69 -3.67 3.35
N GLU A 53 -17.55 -3.61 2.33
CA GLU A 53 -18.53 -2.54 2.14
C GLU A 53 -19.46 -2.38 3.36
N ASP A 54 -19.90 -3.50 3.94
CA ASP A 54 -20.76 -3.52 5.14
C ASP A 54 -20.09 -2.93 6.40
N TRP A 55 -18.76 -2.79 6.41
CA TRP A 55 -17.98 -2.28 7.55
C TRP A 55 -17.66 -0.79 7.46
N VAL A 56 -17.94 -0.15 6.32
CA VAL A 56 -17.57 1.25 6.03
C VAL A 56 -18.81 2.17 6.05
N ALA A 57 -19.99 1.61 6.30
CA ALA A 57 -21.28 2.32 6.37
C ALA A 57 -21.34 3.38 7.49
#